data_AF-A0AAD3HP14-F1
#
_entry.id   AF-A0AAD3HP14-F1
#
_cell.length_a   1.000
_cell.length_b   1.000
_cell.length_c   1.000
_cell.angle_alpha   90.00
_cell.angle_beta   90.00
_cell.angle_gamma   90.00
#
_symmetry.space_group_name_H-M   'P 1'
#
loop_
_entity.id
_entity.type
_entity.pdbx_description
1 polymer ?
#
loop_
_entity_poly.entity_id
_entity_poly.type
_entity_poly.pdbx_seq_one_letter_code
_entity_poly.pdbx_strand_id
1 'polypeptide(L)'
;MDLFGIGIAALSFLACFCVGWWFLNRSLYNHLEERDYQVQALWSIVFALSCNFIILVLFEIVDVMDPGLLQACWHLNVWGMLVLLLGVLPYCHSHRLLASAGSLRPGQVSAGACLCWLLFLYGFWQLGGRLPGVVPPLTPGGGAGGGGGGWVTMRQAISRVGVMGTWMIAVLSGYAAVSFPYSYLSLFVRPVEVFEIVAMEEQCRQAQSQCDEKRHRIQLARQELSRMGGGGG
;
A
#
# COMPACT_ATOMS: atom_id res chain seq x y z
N MET A 1 12.76 10.05 38.64
CA MET A 1 12.70 8.99 37.61
C MET A 1 11.90 7.86 38.23
N ASP A 2 10.65 7.72 37.82
CA ASP A 2 9.76 6.73 38.41
C ASP A 2 10.13 5.35 37.86
N LEU A 3 10.92 4.62 38.65
CA LEU A 3 11.38 3.27 38.32
C LEU A 3 10.19 2.35 37.98
N PHE A 4 9.04 2.60 38.61
CA PHE A 4 7.77 1.93 38.37
C PHE A 4 7.22 2.17 36.95
N GLY A 5 7.22 3.43 36.49
CA GLY A 5 6.77 3.78 35.13
C GLY A 5 7.67 3.17 34.06
N ILE A 6 8.99 3.20 34.28
CA ILE A 6 9.97 2.55 33.39
C ILE A 6 9.72 1.04 33.33
N GLY A 7 9.47 0.43 34.49
CA GLY A 7 9.15 -0.99 34.60
C GLY A 7 7.88 -1.37 33.82
N ILE A 8 6.81 -0.60 33.95
CA ILE A 8 5.56 -0.81 33.21
C ILE A 8 5.80 -0.67 31.71
N ALA A 9 6.43 0.42 31.25
CA ALA A 9 6.69 0.65 29.84
C ALA A 9 7.55 -0.46 29.22
N ALA A 10 8.61 -0.88 29.91
CA ALA A 10 9.46 -1.99 29.47
C ALA A 10 8.71 -3.32 29.44
N LEU A 11 7.89 -3.61 30.47
CA LEU A 11 7.08 -4.82 30.54
C LEU A 11 6.06 -4.87 29.39
N SER A 12 5.36 -3.76 29.12
CA SER A 12 4.41 -3.65 28.01
C SER A 12 5.10 -3.87 26.66
N PHE A 13 6.27 -3.28 26.44
CA PHE A 13 7.05 -3.47 25.21
C PHE A 13 7.50 -4.93 25.04
N LEU A 14 8.05 -5.53 26.09
CA LEU A 14 8.46 -6.94 26.08
C LEU A 14 7.26 -7.88 25.86
N ALA A 15 6.11 -7.59 26.47
CA ALA A 15 4.89 -8.35 26.25
C ALA A 15 4.46 -8.29 24.79
N CYS A 16 4.42 -7.10 24.16
CA CYS A 16 4.11 -6.96 22.74
C CYS A 16 5.12 -7.69 21.84
N PHE A 17 6.41 -7.64 22.18
CA PHE A 17 7.45 -8.37 21.45
C PHE A 17 7.26 -9.89 21.55
N CYS A 18 7.01 -10.41 22.75
CA CYS A 18 6.75 -11.83 22.99
C CYS A 18 5.48 -12.30 22.28
N VAL A 19 4.38 -11.53 22.35
CA VAL A 19 3.13 -11.83 21.64
C VAL A 19 3.37 -11.86 20.14
N GLY A 20 4.12 -10.88 19.62
CA GLY A 20 4.52 -10.88 18.23
C GLY A 20 5.31 -12.14 17.87
N TRP A 21 6.42 -12.39 18.56
CA TRP A 21 7.27 -13.55 18.31
C TRP A 21 6.48 -14.87 18.33
N TRP A 22 5.57 -15.01 19.30
CA TRP A 22 4.69 -16.15 19.42
C TRP A 22 3.71 -16.27 18.25
N PHE A 23 3.04 -15.18 17.87
CA PHE A 23 2.11 -15.14 16.75
C PHE A 23 2.79 -15.56 15.44
N LEU A 24 3.98 -15.02 15.16
CA LEU A 24 4.69 -15.37 13.93
C LEU A 24 5.17 -16.82 13.93
N ASN A 25 5.69 -17.29 15.07
CA ASN A 25 6.11 -18.68 15.25
C ASN A 25 4.94 -19.66 15.05
N ARG A 26 3.73 -19.28 15.47
CA ARG A 26 2.55 -20.14 15.34
C ARG A 26 1.89 -20.05 13.96
N SER A 27 1.82 -18.86 13.37
CA SER A 27 1.05 -18.61 12.15
C SER A 27 1.87 -18.79 10.87
N LEU A 28 3.12 -18.32 10.81
CA LEU A 28 3.88 -18.26 9.56
C LEU A 28 4.79 -19.49 9.39
N TYR A 29 5.44 -19.93 10.47
CA TYR A 29 6.39 -21.05 10.42
C TYR A 29 5.77 -22.44 10.45
N ASN A 30 4.46 -22.56 10.69
CA ASN A 30 3.77 -23.84 10.52
C ASN A 30 3.82 -24.33 9.05
N HIS A 31 4.13 -23.46 8.08
CA HIS A 31 4.08 -23.76 6.64
C HIS A 31 5.37 -23.43 5.86
N LEU A 32 6.45 -22.97 6.52
CA LEU A 32 7.71 -22.60 5.86
C LEU A 32 8.86 -23.46 6.40
N GLU A 33 9.50 -24.26 5.53
CA GLU A 33 10.65 -25.13 5.86
C GLU A 33 11.93 -24.34 6.21
N GLU A 34 12.07 -23.10 5.74
CA GLU A 34 13.27 -22.28 5.95
C GLU A 34 13.08 -21.23 7.05
N ARG A 35 13.73 -21.45 8.20
CA ARG A 35 13.59 -20.59 9.39
C ARG A 35 14.59 -19.44 9.43
N ASP A 36 14.21 -18.30 8.86
CA ASP A 36 14.97 -17.05 8.92
C ASP A 36 14.72 -16.25 10.23
N TYR A 37 15.55 -16.47 11.26
CA TYR A 37 15.44 -15.75 12.55
C TYR A 37 15.50 -14.22 12.41
N GLN A 38 16.20 -13.70 11.41
CA GLN A 38 16.32 -12.25 11.18
C GLN A 38 14.97 -11.64 10.79
N VAL A 39 14.21 -12.28 9.89
CA VAL A 39 12.89 -11.77 9.46
C VAL A 39 11.91 -11.84 10.62
N GLN A 40 11.98 -12.93 11.39
CA GLN A 40 11.16 -13.08 12.59
C GLN A 40 11.41 -11.96 13.59
N ALA A 41 12.67 -11.68 13.90
CA ALA A 41 13.03 -10.60 14.81
C ALA A 41 12.57 -9.23 14.27
N LEU A 42 12.80 -8.95 12.99
CA LEU A 42 12.37 -7.69 12.38
C LEU A 42 10.86 -7.50 12.49
N TRP A 43 10.08 -8.50 12.12
CA TRP A 43 8.63 -8.44 12.20
C TRP A 43 8.15 -8.23 13.64
N SER A 44 8.72 -8.96 14.60
CA SER A 44 8.35 -8.82 16.02
C SER A 44 8.71 -7.44 16.58
N ILE A 45 9.84 -6.85 16.17
CA ILE A 45 10.23 -5.48 16.55
C ILE A 45 9.25 -4.45 15.94
N VAL A 46 8.92 -4.56 14.65
CA VAL A 46 7.96 -3.65 14.00
C VAL A 46 6.61 -3.71 14.71
N PHE A 47 6.14 -4.93 14.97
CA PHE A 47 4.89 -5.17 15.68
C PHE A 47 4.92 -4.56 17.08
N ALA A 48 5.98 -4.82 17.85
CA ALA A 48 6.14 -4.28 19.20
C ALA A 48 6.15 -2.75 19.23
N LEU A 49 6.93 -2.10 18.35
CA LEU A 49 6.98 -0.63 18.24
C LEU A 49 5.62 -0.03 17.81
N SER A 50 4.86 -0.75 16.98
CA SER A 50 3.53 -0.32 16.54
C SER A 50 2.49 -0.43 17.67
N CYS A 51 2.45 -1.55 18.40
CA CYS A 51 1.60 -1.70 19.57
C CYS A 51 2.01 -0.73 20.69
N ASN A 52 3.30 -0.49 20.87
CA ASN A 52 3.82 0.46 21.85
C ASN A 52 3.31 1.89 21.59
N PHE A 53 3.13 2.32 20.33
CA PHE A 53 2.49 3.62 20.06
C PHE A 53 1.07 3.69 20.62
N ILE A 54 0.26 2.65 20.42
CA ILE A 54 -1.12 2.61 20.91
C ILE A 54 -1.13 2.61 22.45
N ILE A 55 -0.26 1.82 23.07
CA ILE A 55 -0.14 1.74 24.52
C ILE A 55 0.32 3.08 25.13
N LEU A 56 1.27 3.77 24.50
CA LEU A 56 1.71 5.09 24.94
C LEU A 56 0.58 6.12 24.89
N VAL A 57 -0.22 6.12 23.81
CA VAL A 57 -1.41 6.98 23.71
C VAL A 57 -2.44 6.64 24.80
N LEU A 58 -2.64 5.35 25.11
CA LEU A 58 -3.51 4.95 26.21
C LEU A 58 -2.98 5.41 27.57
N PHE A 59 -1.67 5.32 27.82
CA PHE A 59 -1.08 5.81 29.07
C PHE A 59 -1.15 7.32 29.21
N GLU A 60 -1.11 8.06 28.11
CA GLU A 60 -1.35 9.50 28.09
C GLU A 60 -2.81 9.83 28.46
N ILE A 61 -3.79 9.11 27.91
CA ILE A 61 -5.21 9.35 28.20
C ILE A 61 -5.57 9.01 29.65
N VAL A 62 -4.99 7.94 30.20
CA VAL A 62 -5.26 7.48 31.58
C VAL A 62 -4.37 8.20 32.62
N ASP A 63 -3.41 9.01 32.17
CA ASP A 63 -2.48 9.79 33.01
C ASP A 63 -1.72 8.93 34.05
N VAL A 64 -1.30 7.73 33.64
CA VAL A 64 -0.65 6.73 34.52
C VAL A 64 0.84 7.02 34.72
N MET A 65 1.47 7.76 33.80
CA MET A 65 2.92 7.87 33.69
C MET A 65 3.37 9.33 33.64
N ASP A 66 4.54 9.61 34.24
CA ASP A 66 5.12 10.96 34.25
C ASP A 66 5.32 11.51 32.83
N PRO A 67 4.95 12.79 32.57
CA PRO A 67 5.01 13.38 31.24
C PRO A 67 6.42 13.42 30.66
N GLY A 68 7.46 13.50 31.51
CA GLY A 68 8.85 13.47 31.05
C GLY A 68 9.26 12.09 30.51
N LEU A 69 8.81 11.02 31.17
CA LEU A 69 9.07 9.65 30.71
C LEU A 69 8.27 9.31 29.46
N LEU A 70 7.01 9.74 29.39
CA LEU A 70 6.18 9.61 28.20
C LEU A 70 6.83 10.30 27.00
N GLN A 71 7.32 11.52 27.19
CA GLN A 71 8.05 12.26 26.16
C GLN A 71 9.38 11.59 25.78
N ALA A 72 10.05 10.86 26.66
CA ALA A 72 11.22 10.08 26.27
C ALA A 72 10.83 8.85 25.43
N CYS A 73 9.81 8.11 25.88
CA CYS A 73 9.32 6.90 25.22
C CYS A 73 8.75 7.18 23.83
N TRP A 74 7.95 8.25 23.63
CA TRP A 74 7.44 8.57 22.30
C TRP A 74 8.58 8.97 21.35
N HIS A 75 9.59 9.74 21.81
CA HIS A 75 10.74 10.12 20.98
C HIS A 75 11.52 8.86 20.58
N LEU A 76 11.78 7.97 21.53
CA LEU A 76 12.46 6.69 21.27
C LEU A 76 11.66 5.81 20.30
N ASN A 77 10.34 5.75 20.44
CA ASN A 77 9.51 4.94 19.56
C ASN A 77 9.48 5.48 18.12
N VAL A 78 9.35 6.81 17.95
CA VAL A 78 9.42 7.45 16.64
C VAL A 78 10.80 7.27 16.01
N TRP A 79 11.88 7.48 16.76
CA TRP A 79 13.24 7.24 16.28
C TRP A 79 13.46 5.78 15.91
N GLY A 80 12.96 4.85 16.74
CA GLY A 80 13.03 3.41 16.47
C GLY A 80 12.35 3.05 15.16
N MET A 81 11.12 3.51 14.95
CA MET A 81 10.38 3.28 13.70
C MET A 81 11.05 3.95 12.49
N LEU A 82 11.61 5.15 12.67
CA LEU A 82 12.31 5.88 11.62
C LEU A 82 13.60 5.16 11.18
N VAL A 83 14.42 4.71 12.14
CA VAL A 83 15.64 3.93 11.88
C VAL A 83 15.31 2.58 11.27
N LEU A 84 14.26 1.94 11.76
CA LEU A 84 13.81 0.66 11.24
C LEU A 84 13.36 0.81 9.78
N LEU A 85 12.55 1.81 9.46
CA LEU A 85 12.02 2.07 8.12
C LEU A 85 13.09 2.56 7.12
N LEU A 86 13.92 3.54 7.48
CA LEU A 86 14.91 4.16 6.57
C LEU A 86 16.27 3.45 6.56
N GLY A 87 16.62 2.78 7.65
CA GLY A 87 17.91 2.11 7.80
C GLY A 87 17.78 0.61 7.59
N VAL A 88 17.11 -0.05 8.53
CA VAL A 88 17.15 -1.51 8.68
C VAL A 88 16.46 -2.23 7.52
N LEU A 89 15.23 -1.85 7.18
CA LEU A 89 14.49 -2.48 6.07
C LEU A 89 15.21 -2.39 4.72
N PRO A 90 15.64 -1.21 4.22
CA PRO A 90 16.30 -1.12 2.93
C PRO A 90 17.68 -1.80 2.92
N TYR A 91 18.40 -1.80 4.04
CA TYR A 91 19.65 -2.55 4.16
C TYR A 91 19.41 -4.07 4.08
N CYS A 92 18.43 -4.59 4.82
CA CYS A 92 18.09 -6.02 4.78
C CYS A 92 17.59 -6.44 3.38
N HIS A 93 16.78 -5.60 2.73
CA HIS A 93 16.28 -5.88 1.39
C HIS A 93 17.41 -5.92 0.36
N SER A 94 18.31 -4.92 0.35
CA SER A 94 19.46 -4.88 -0.57
C SER A 94 20.44 -6.01 -0.32
N HIS A 95 20.72 -6.37 0.94
CA HIS A 95 21.57 -7.52 1.25
C HIS A 95 20.98 -8.83 0.75
N ARG A 96 19.67 -9.04 0.93
CA ARG A 96 18.98 -10.25 0.43
C ARG A 96 18.95 -10.31 -1.10
N LEU A 97 18.71 -9.19 -1.77
CA LEU A 97 18.72 -9.10 -3.24
C LEU A 97 20.11 -9.40 -3.83
N LEU A 98 21.19 -8.91 -3.22
CA LEU A 98 22.54 -9.20 -3.68
C LEU A 98 22.98 -10.63 -3.31
N ALA A 99 22.54 -11.15 -2.17
CA ALA A 99 22.80 -12.53 -1.79
C ALA A 99 22.09 -13.53 -2.73
N SER A 100 20.85 -13.24 -3.15
CA SER A 100 20.11 -14.10 -4.08
C SER A 100 20.66 -14.07 -5.52
N ALA A 101 21.34 -12.99 -5.91
CA ALA A 101 21.97 -12.87 -7.23
C ALA A 101 23.19 -13.79 -7.44
N GLY A 102 23.74 -14.41 -6.38
CA GLY A 102 24.74 -15.49 -6.44
C GLY A 102 26.11 -15.14 -7.06
N SER A 103 26.30 -13.92 -7.55
CA SER A 103 27.44 -13.55 -8.41
C SER A 103 28.66 -12.98 -7.65
N LEU A 104 28.51 -12.62 -6.37
CA LEU A 104 29.50 -11.85 -5.62
C LEU A 104 30.06 -12.60 -4.41
N ARG A 105 31.32 -12.35 -4.06
CA ARG A 105 31.94 -12.82 -2.80
C ARG A 105 31.22 -12.23 -1.58
N PRO A 106 31.18 -12.93 -0.43
CA PRO A 106 30.44 -12.46 0.77
C PRO A 106 30.87 -11.07 1.25
N GLY A 107 32.17 -10.73 1.16
CA GLY A 107 32.65 -9.38 1.49
C GLY A 107 32.20 -8.29 0.50
N GLN A 108 32.01 -8.64 -0.78
CA GLN A 108 31.50 -7.74 -1.81
C GLN A 108 29.98 -7.60 -1.77
N VAL A 109 29.25 -8.62 -1.29
CA VAL A 109 27.79 -8.56 -1.07
C VAL A 109 27.46 -7.52 0.00
N SER A 110 28.16 -7.55 1.15
CA SER A 110 27.95 -6.56 2.20
C SER A 110 28.34 -5.15 1.75
N ALA A 111 29.48 -4.99 1.07
CA ALA A 111 29.90 -3.69 0.52
C ALA A 111 28.91 -3.15 -0.53
N GLY A 112 28.41 -4.02 -1.42
CA GLY A 112 27.41 -3.67 -2.41
C GLY A 112 26.06 -3.32 -1.78
N ALA A 113 25.63 -4.03 -0.73
CA ALA A 113 24.43 -3.70 0.03
C ALA A 113 24.56 -2.33 0.72
N CYS A 114 25.71 -2.06 1.35
CA CYS A 114 26.01 -0.74 1.92
C CYS A 114 25.99 0.36 0.84
N LEU A 115 26.57 0.12 -0.34
CA LEU A 115 26.54 1.08 -1.44
C LEU A 115 25.11 1.35 -1.93
N CYS A 116 24.32 0.30 -2.18
CA CYS A 116 22.91 0.41 -2.57
C CYS A 116 22.09 1.15 -1.50
N TRP A 117 22.35 0.86 -0.22
CA TRP A 117 21.71 1.56 0.89
C TRP A 117 22.09 3.04 0.96
N LEU A 118 23.37 3.38 0.76
CA LEU A 118 23.82 4.78 0.69
C LEU A 118 23.21 5.51 -0.51
N LEU A 119 23.11 4.86 -1.66
CA LEU A 119 22.43 5.41 -2.84
C LEU A 119 20.95 5.64 -2.58
N PHE A 120 20.28 4.70 -1.90
CA PHE A 120 18.89 4.87 -1.48
C PHE A 120 18.72 6.07 -0.53
N LEU A 121 19.57 6.19 0.50
CA LEU A 121 19.54 7.33 1.41
C LEU A 121 19.83 8.66 0.69
N TYR A 122 20.77 8.66 -0.24
CA TYR A 122 21.08 9.83 -1.06
C TYR A 122 19.88 10.23 -1.93
N GLY A 123 19.26 9.27 -2.61
CA GLY A 123 18.04 9.48 -3.39
C GLY A 123 16.90 9.99 -2.53
N PHE A 124 16.68 9.39 -1.35
CA PHE A 124 15.69 9.81 -0.37
C PHE A 124 15.91 11.26 0.07
N TRP A 125 17.16 11.66 0.33
CA TRP A 125 17.50 13.01 0.75
C TRP A 125 17.32 14.04 -0.38
N GLN A 126 17.71 13.67 -1.61
CA GLN A 126 17.54 14.52 -2.80
C GLN A 126 16.07 14.73 -3.16
N LEU A 127 15.26 13.67 -3.11
CA LEU A 127 13.82 13.74 -3.35
C LEU A 127 13.11 14.58 -2.28
N GLY A 128 13.49 14.40 -1.01
CA GLY A 128 13.01 15.23 0.10
C GLY A 128 13.46 16.70 0.08
N GLY A 129 14.42 17.07 -0.78
CA GLY A 129 14.82 18.46 -1.01
C GLY A 129 14.08 19.15 -2.15
N ARG A 130 13.48 18.39 -3.08
CA ARG A 130 12.77 18.91 -4.25
C ARG A 130 11.25 19.03 -4.06
N LEU A 131 10.71 18.45 -2.99
CA LEU A 131 9.26 18.39 -2.74
C LEU A 131 8.76 19.64 -1.98
N PRO A 132 7.74 20.35 -2.49
CA PRO A 132 7.13 21.48 -1.79
C PRO A 132 6.36 20.98 -0.57
N GLY A 133 6.64 21.54 0.62
CA GLY A 133 6.02 21.15 1.90
C GLY A 133 6.99 20.61 2.94
N VAL A 134 8.26 20.39 2.59
CA VAL A 134 9.32 20.11 3.57
C VAL A 134 9.86 21.42 4.09
N VAL A 135 9.82 21.63 5.41
CA VAL A 135 10.44 22.77 6.08
C VAL A 135 11.92 22.84 5.69
N PRO A 136 12.39 23.92 5.03
CA PRO A 136 13.79 24.05 4.64
C PRO A 136 14.69 24.04 5.87
N PRO A 137 15.90 23.45 5.77
CA PRO A 137 16.91 23.62 6.81
C PRO A 137 17.41 25.07 6.75
N LEU A 138 16.97 25.89 7.71
CA LEU A 138 17.48 27.22 8.04
C LEU A 138 17.60 28.21 6.87
N THR A 139 16.56 29.02 6.67
CA THR A 139 16.76 30.38 6.13
C THR A 139 17.36 31.24 7.24
N PRO A 140 18.51 31.91 7.05
CA PRO A 140 19.24 32.65 8.09
C PRO A 140 18.60 34.01 8.46
N GLY A 141 17.28 34.08 8.63
CA GLY A 141 16.59 35.36 8.88
C GLY A 141 15.22 35.30 9.58
N GLY A 142 14.71 34.13 9.95
CA GLY A 142 13.43 34.02 10.68
C GLY A 142 13.66 33.53 12.10
N GLY A 143 13.93 34.45 13.03
CA GLY A 143 14.18 34.13 14.43
C GLY A 143 12.93 33.66 15.18
N ALA A 144 13.05 32.53 15.88
CA ALA A 144 12.66 32.37 17.29
C ALA A 144 13.00 30.95 17.77
N GLY A 145 14.14 30.83 18.47
CA GLY A 145 14.31 29.83 19.52
C GLY A 145 14.88 28.47 19.12
N GLY A 146 16.17 28.27 19.38
CA GLY A 146 16.73 26.95 19.71
C GLY A 146 17.75 26.43 18.70
N GLY A 147 19.02 26.64 19.00
CA GLY A 147 20.15 26.22 18.18
C GLY A 147 20.38 24.71 18.12
N GLY A 148 21.22 24.31 17.18
CA GLY A 148 21.79 22.96 17.07
C GLY A 148 21.80 22.47 15.63
N GLY A 149 22.93 22.60 14.95
CA GLY A 149 23.17 22.04 13.62
C GLY A 149 23.13 20.52 13.62
N GLY A 150 21.95 19.95 13.35
CA GLY A 150 21.78 18.52 13.10
C GLY A 150 21.36 18.31 11.65
N TRP A 151 22.18 17.59 10.89
CA TRP A 151 21.92 17.26 9.47
C TRP A 151 20.59 16.49 9.27
N VAL A 152 19.97 15.94 10.33
CA VAL A 152 18.65 15.28 10.34
C VAL A 152 17.87 15.66 11.61
N THR A 153 16.90 16.56 11.51
CA THR A 153 15.94 16.79 12.61
C THR A 153 14.79 15.79 12.51
N MET A 154 14.38 15.18 13.63
CA MET A 154 13.28 14.19 13.69
C MET A 154 12.02 14.65 12.93
N ARG A 155 11.59 15.90 13.14
CA ARG A 155 10.44 16.49 12.44
C ARG A 155 10.60 16.52 10.91
N GLN A 156 11.79 16.84 10.42
CA GLN A 156 12.10 16.89 8.99
C GLN A 156 12.15 15.49 8.37
N ALA A 157 12.65 14.50 9.10
CA ALA A 157 12.66 13.12 8.64
C ALA A 157 11.24 12.56 8.54
N ILE A 158 10.40 12.80 9.56
CA ILE A 158 8.98 12.40 9.56
C ILE A 158 8.23 13.05 8.41
N SER A 159 8.41 14.36 8.17
CA SER A 159 7.73 15.05 7.08
C SER A 159 8.12 14.48 5.71
N ARG A 160 9.41 14.17 5.50
CA ARG A 160 9.90 13.57 4.25
C ARG A 160 9.40 12.16 4.04
N VAL A 161 9.47 11.31 5.07
CA VAL A 161 8.92 9.95 5.02
C VAL A 161 7.43 10.00 4.74
N GLY A 162 6.70 10.93 5.36
CA GLY A 162 5.27 11.13 5.14
C GLY A 162 4.93 11.42 3.68
N VAL A 163 5.58 12.42 3.07
CA VAL A 163 5.33 12.77 1.65
C VAL A 163 5.74 11.62 0.71
N MET A 164 6.87 10.98 0.96
CA MET A 164 7.32 9.87 0.12
C MET A 164 6.38 8.66 0.24
N GLY A 165 5.91 8.37 1.45
CA GLY A 165 4.93 7.33 1.73
C GLY A 165 3.60 7.60 1.02
N THR A 166 3.07 8.83 1.08
CA THR A 166 1.83 9.18 0.38
C THR A 166 1.98 9.09 -1.13
N TRP A 167 3.12 9.49 -1.69
CA TRP A 167 3.42 9.30 -3.12
C TRP A 167 3.43 7.82 -3.51
N MET A 168 4.13 6.96 -2.74
CA MET A 168 4.16 5.53 -3.03
C MET A 168 2.77 4.89 -2.88
N ILE A 169 2.00 5.26 -1.86
CA ILE A 169 0.63 4.77 -1.66
C ILE A 169 -0.29 5.25 -2.81
N ALA A 170 -0.13 6.48 -3.28
CA ALA A 170 -0.90 7.00 -4.42
C ALA A 170 -0.61 6.23 -5.71
N VAL A 171 0.66 5.92 -5.99
CA VAL A 171 1.06 5.13 -7.16
C VAL A 171 0.54 3.69 -7.04
N LEU A 172 0.69 3.05 -5.89
CA LEU A 172 0.18 1.69 -5.64
C LEU A 172 -1.35 1.64 -5.74
N SER A 173 -2.05 2.64 -5.21
CA SER A 173 -3.49 2.78 -5.32
C SER A 173 -3.93 2.98 -6.77
N GLY A 174 -3.21 3.79 -7.56
CA GLY A 174 -3.46 3.96 -8.99
C GLY A 174 -3.27 2.67 -9.78
N TYR A 175 -2.19 1.93 -9.51
CA TYR A 175 -1.96 0.61 -10.11
C TYR A 175 -3.06 -0.38 -9.74
N ALA A 176 -3.42 -0.47 -8.46
CA ALA A 176 -4.48 -1.33 -7.96
C ALA A 176 -5.82 -1.01 -8.63
N ALA A 177 -6.16 0.28 -8.77
CA ALA A 177 -7.41 0.73 -9.41
C ALA A 177 -7.55 0.28 -10.86
N VAL A 178 -6.45 0.04 -11.57
CA VAL A 178 -6.46 -0.47 -12.96
C VAL A 178 -6.29 -1.99 -13.01
N SER A 179 -5.42 -2.55 -12.18
CA SER A 179 -5.15 -3.99 -12.15
C SER A 179 -6.34 -4.79 -11.62
N PHE A 180 -7.10 -4.25 -10.66
CA PHE A 180 -8.29 -4.93 -10.14
C PHE A 180 -9.37 -5.13 -11.23
N PRO A 181 -9.90 -4.09 -11.89
CA PRO A 181 -10.90 -4.31 -12.94
C PRO A 181 -10.35 -5.17 -14.08
N TYR A 182 -9.07 -5.03 -14.45
CA TYR A 182 -8.46 -5.92 -15.45
C TYR A 182 -8.50 -7.40 -15.06
N SER A 183 -8.13 -7.73 -13.82
CA SER A 183 -8.15 -9.11 -13.32
C SER A 183 -9.57 -9.67 -13.12
N TYR A 184 -10.54 -8.81 -12.80
CA TYR A 184 -11.94 -9.19 -12.58
C TYR A 184 -12.81 -9.07 -13.84
N LEU A 185 -12.30 -8.49 -14.94
CA LEU A 185 -13.02 -8.35 -16.21
C LEU A 185 -13.43 -9.71 -16.78
N SER A 186 -12.64 -10.77 -16.57
CA SER A 186 -12.98 -12.14 -16.97
C SER A 186 -14.17 -12.73 -16.19
N LEU A 187 -14.47 -12.22 -14.99
CA LEU A 187 -15.67 -12.59 -14.23
C LEU A 187 -16.92 -11.82 -14.71
N PHE A 188 -16.73 -10.63 -15.29
CA PHE A 188 -17.81 -9.83 -15.87
C PHE A 188 -18.04 -10.08 -17.37
N VAL A 189 -17.06 -10.65 -18.08
CA VAL A 189 -17.26 -11.28 -19.38
C VAL A 189 -18.03 -12.57 -19.11
N ARG A 190 -19.36 -12.45 -19.06
CA ARG A 190 -20.26 -13.60 -19.08
C ARG A 190 -19.91 -14.40 -20.34
N PRO A 191 -19.45 -15.66 -20.22
CA PRO A 191 -19.26 -16.47 -21.41
C PRO A 191 -20.63 -16.59 -22.09
N VAL A 192 -20.74 -16.09 -23.31
CA VAL A 192 -21.98 -16.20 -24.09
C VAL A 192 -22.16 -17.67 -24.42
N GLU A 193 -23.13 -18.29 -23.78
CA GLU A 193 -23.41 -19.71 -23.97
C GLU A 193 -24.08 -19.91 -25.34
N VAL A 194 -23.73 -20.99 -26.05
CA VAL A 194 -24.17 -21.21 -27.45
C VAL A 194 -25.70 -21.21 -27.58
N PHE A 195 -26.42 -21.59 -26.52
CA PHE A 195 -27.88 -21.56 -26.50
C PHE A 195 -28.44 -20.13 -26.57
N GLU A 196 -27.77 -19.14 -25.96
CA GLU A 196 -28.21 -17.73 -25.99
C GLU A 196 -28.03 -17.14 -27.39
N ILE A 197 -26.99 -17.58 -28.11
CA ILE A 197 -26.75 -17.21 -29.52
C ILE A 197 -27.88 -17.74 -30.39
N VAL A 198 -28.21 -19.04 -30.26
CA VAL A 198 -29.28 -19.68 -31.03
C VAL A 198 -30.64 -19.05 -30.70
N ALA A 199 -30.92 -18.77 -29.43
CA ALA A 199 -32.15 -18.11 -29.02
C ALA A 199 -32.27 -16.69 -29.62
N MET A 200 -31.18 -15.92 -29.66
CA MET A 200 -31.17 -14.61 -30.32
C MET A 200 -31.30 -14.70 -31.84
N GLU A 201 -30.68 -15.71 -32.47
CA GLU A 201 -30.81 -15.95 -33.91
C GLU A 201 -32.23 -16.33 -34.29
N GLU A 202 -32.90 -17.16 -33.49
CA GLU A 202 -34.31 -17.50 -33.67
C GLU A 202 -35.22 -16.28 -33.50
N GLN A 203 -34.98 -15.45 -32.49
CA GLN A 203 -35.72 -14.20 -32.30
C GLN A 203 -35.52 -13.24 -33.48
N CYS A 204 -34.30 -13.13 -33.99
CA CYS A 204 -34.00 -12.32 -35.18
C CYS A 204 -34.74 -12.87 -36.42
N ARG A 205 -34.70 -14.19 -36.62
CA ARG A 205 -35.41 -14.86 -37.73
C ARG A 205 -36.92 -14.69 -37.65
N GLN A 206 -37.49 -14.76 -36.45
CA GLN A 206 -38.91 -14.49 -36.22
C GLN A 206 -39.25 -13.02 -36.53
N ALA A 207 -38.46 -12.07 -36.06
CA ALA A 207 -38.65 -10.65 -36.37
C ALA A 207 -38.58 -10.38 -37.89
N GLN A 208 -37.66 -11.03 -38.59
CA GLN A 208 -37.53 -10.92 -40.04
C GLN A 208 -38.79 -11.45 -40.76
N SER A 209 -39.31 -12.62 -40.37
CA SER A 209 -40.54 -13.15 -40.96
C SER A 209 -41.76 -12.24 -40.72
N GLN A 210 -41.84 -11.59 -39.56
CA GLN A 210 -42.91 -10.64 -39.26
C GLN A 210 -42.78 -9.36 -40.11
N CYS A 211 -41.56 -8.91 -40.38
CA CYS A 211 -41.32 -7.79 -41.28
C CYS A 211 -41.75 -8.12 -42.72
N ASP A 212 -41.46 -9.33 -43.21
CA ASP A 212 -41.84 -9.76 -44.55
C ASP A 212 -43.36 -9.91 -44.69
N GLU A 213 -44.03 -10.47 -43.68
CA GLU A 213 -45.50 -10.55 -43.68
C GLU A 213 -46.14 -9.16 -43.66
N LYS A 214 -45.63 -8.23 -42.85
CA LYS A 214 -46.10 -6.84 -42.83
C LYS A 214 -45.88 -6.15 -44.19
N ARG A 215 -44.74 -6.38 -44.84
CA ARG A 215 -44.48 -5.87 -46.21
C ARG A 215 -45.49 -6.42 -47.20
N HIS A 216 -45.79 -7.72 -47.15
CA HIS A 216 -46.77 -8.35 -48.03
C HIS A 216 -48.18 -7.79 -47.81
N ARG A 217 -48.61 -7.63 -46.54
CA ARG A 217 -49.90 -7.00 -46.18
C ARG A 217 -50.00 -5.56 -46.69
N ILE A 218 -48.93 -4.76 -46.58
CA ILE A 218 -48.89 -3.40 -47.11
C ILE A 218 -49.02 -3.38 -48.64
N GLN A 219 -48.36 -4.31 -49.34
CA GLN A 219 -48.45 -4.40 -50.80
C GLN A 219 -49.86 -4.78 -51.27
N LEU A 220 -50.51 -5.75 -50.61
CA LEU A 220 -51.89 -6.13 -50.93
C LEU A 220 -52.86 -4.96 -50.67
N ALA A 221 -52.75 -4.28 -49.54
CA ALA A 221 -53.56 -3.10 -49.24
C ALA A 221 -53.36 -1.97 -50.27
N ARG A 222 -52.11 -1.76 -50.74
CA ARG A 222 -51.83 -0.81 -51.85
C ARG A 222 -52.50 -1.24 -53.16
N GLN A 223 -52.51 -2.53 -53.48
CA GLN A 223 -53.18 -3.04 -54.69
C GLN A 223 -54.70 -2.86 -54.59
N GLU A 224 -55.32 -3.16 -53.44
CA GLU A 224 -56.75 -2.94 -53.22
C GLU A 224 -57.13 -1.45 -53.33
N LEU A 225 -56.34 -0.56 -52.72
CA LEU A 225 -56.53 0.90 -52.88
C LEU A 225 -56.44 1.34 -54.34
N SER A 226 -55.48 0.81 -55.11
CA SER A 226 -55.36 1.12 -56.55
C SER A 226 -56.54 0.59 -57.37
N ARG A 227 -57.14 -0.54 -56.98
CA ARG A 227 -58.35 -1.10 -57.62
C ARG A 227 -59.60 -0.29 -57.29
N MET A 228 -59.74 0.20 -56.05
CA MET A 228 -60.87 1.06 -55.66
C MET A 228 -60.75 2.47 -56.25
N GLY A 229 -59.54 3.03 -56.35
CA GLY A 229 -59.29 4.33 -56.98
C GLY A 229 -59.47 4.34 -58.51
N GLY A 230 -59.34 3.19 -59.17
CA GLY A 230 -59.58 3.04 -60.60
C GLY A 230 -61.04 2.74 -60.99
N GLY A 231 -61.92 2.48 -60.02
CA GLY A 231 -63.35 2.17 -60.25
C GLY A 231 -64.32 3.31 -59.94
N GLY A 232 -63.81 4.50 -59.57
CA GLY A 232 -64.61 5.66 -59.17
C GLY A 232 -64.42 6.90 -60.04
N GLY A 233 -64.04 6.73 -61.31
CA GLY A 233 -63.92 7.79 -62.32
C GLY A 233 -64.92 7.61 -63.45
#